data_AF-A0A142C1E9-F1
#
_entry.id   AF-A0A142C1E9-F1
#
_cell.length_a   1.000
_cell.length_b   1.000
_cell.length_c   1.000
_cell.angle_alpha   90.00
_cell.angle_beta   90.00
_cell.angle_gamma   90.00
#
_symmetry.space_group_name_H-M   'P 1'
#
loop_
_entity.id
_entity.type
_entity.pdbx_description
1 polymer ?
#
loop_
_entity_poly.entity_id
_entity_poly.type
_entity_poly.pdbx_seq_one_letter_code
_entity_poly.pdbx_strand_id
1 'polypeptide(L)'
;MQRGVVLLGVVAFLALWPQAAADVYDIDDPDVWSVVDHTQRLMHACAQANSYPQNKWSTYNVGAFKNKNLFYSMYHDMVHCLDYFLLIRH
;
A
#
# COMPACT_ATOMS: atom_id res chain seq x y z
N MET A 1 -19.79 -2.14 15.14
CA MET A 1 -19.44 -2.64 13.78
C MET A 1 -19.06 -1.47 12.87
N GLN A 2 -17.96 -0.77 13.17
CA GLN A 2 -17.59 0.49 12.46
C GLN A 2 -16.16 0.45 11.87
N ARG A 3 -15.41 -0.63 12.13
CA ARG A 3 -14.02 -0.80 11.66
C ARG A 3 -13.90 -1.38 10.24
N GLY A 4 -14.95 -2.01 9.70
CA GLY A 4 -14.91 -2.64 8.37
C GLY A 4 -15.09 -1.67 7.20
N VAL A 5 -15.85 -0.60 7.37
CA VAL A 5 -16.17 0.35 6.29
C VAL A 5 -14.99 1.25 5.94
N VAL A 6 -14.17 1.61 6.93
CA VAL A 6 -12.97 2.45 6.72
C VAL A 6 -11.92 1.72 5.88
N LEU A 7 -11.77 0.40 6.07
CA LEU A 7 -10.84 -0.40 5.26
C LEU A 7 -11.28 -0.51 3.80
N LEU A 8 -12.58 -0.69 3.53
CA LEU A 8 -13.11 -0.79 2.16
C LEU A 8 -12.91 0.50 1.35
N GLY A 9 -13.09 1.67 1.98
CA GLY A 9 -12.86 2.96 1.31
C GLY A 9 -11.38 3.18 0.95
N VAL A 10 -10.47 2.81 1.85
CA VAL A 10 -9.02 2.92 1.62
C VAL A 10 -8.53 1.93 0.57
N VAL A 11 -9.03 0.69 0.58
CA VAL A 11 -8.70 -0.33 -0.45
C VAL A 11 -9.20 0.09 -1.83
N ALA A 12 -10.41 0.65 -1.94
CA ALA A 12 -10.93 1.13 -3.22
C ALA A 12 -10.10 2.30 -3.77
N PHE A 13 -9.72 3.26 -2.93
CA PHE A 13 -8.88 4.40 -3.33
C PHE A 13 -7.48 3.93 -3.75
N LEU A 14 -6.88 3.01 -2.99
CA LEU A 14 -5.59 2.41 -3.30
C LEU A 14 -5.62 1.56 -4.58
N ALA A 15 -6.71 0.83 -4.86
CA ALA A 15 -6.84 0.00 -6.06
C ALA A 15 -7.07 0.81 -7.34
N LEU A 16 -7.78 1.93 -7.24
CA LEU A 16 -8.05 2.82 -8.36
C LEU A 16 -6.85 3.72 -8.70
N TRP A 17 -6.00 4.05 -7.71
CA TRP A 17 -4.85 4.93 -7.92
C TRP A 17 -3.81 4.38 -8.91
N PRO A 18 -3.32 3.14 -8.85
CA PRO A 18 -2.37 2.63 -9.83
C PRO A 18 -2.99 2.54 -11.23
N GLN A 19 -4.30 2.38 -11.38
CA GLN A 19 -4.94 2.36 -12.70
C GLN A 19 -5.13 3.77 -13.29
N ALA A 20 -5.49 4.75 -12.47
CA ALA A 20 -5.71 6.13 -12.90
C ALA A 20 -4.41 6.97 -12.96
N ALA A 21 -3.48 6.73 -12.05
CA ALA A 21 -2.21 7.44 -11.93
C ALA A 21 -1.03 6.69 -12.58
N ALA A 22 -1.24 5.53 -13.22
CA ALA A 22 -0.18 4.87 -14.01
C ALA A 22 0.39 5.80 -15.09
N ASP A 23 -0.45 6.60 -15.74
CA ASP A 23 -0.04 7.60 -16.75
C ASP A 23 0.47 8.91 -16.14
N VAL A 24 0.20 9.15 -14.85
CA VAL A 24 0.47 10.42 -14.12
C VAL A 24 1.44 10.21 -12.95
N TYR A 25 2.27 9.16 -12.98
CA TYR A 25 3.28 8.94 -11.95
C TYR A 25 4.41 9.96 -12.11
N ASP A 26 4.12 11.20 -11.75
CA ASP A 26 5.06 12.30 -11.71
C ASP A 26 5.67 12.37 -10.31
N ILE A 27 6.98 12.18 -10.25
CA ILE A 27 7.72 12.15 -9.00
C ILE A 27 7.90 13.54 -8.39
N ASP A 28 7.65 14.59 -9.17
CA ASP A 28 7.66 15.97 -8.70
C ASP A 28 6.26 16.40 -8.20
N ASP A 29 5.24 15.53 -8.36
CA ASP A 29 3.91 15.73 -7.79
C ASP A 29 3.90 15.32 -6.30
N PRO A 30 3.60 16.25 -5.37
CA PRO A 30 3.52 15.95 -3.94
C PRO A 30 2.44 14.91 -3.60
N ASP A 31 1.39 14.77 -4.41
CA ASP A 31 0.32 13.79 -4.19
C ASP A 31 0.83 12.36 -4.39
N VAL A 32 1.77 12.15 -5.33
CA VAL A 32 2.42 10.85 -5.54
C VAL A 32 3.25 10.46 -4.32
N TRP A 33 3.98 11.40 -3.71
CA TRP A 33 4.73 11.15 -2.48
C TRP A 33 3.85 10.79 -1.30
N SER A 34 2.71 11.49 -1.17
CA SER A 34 1.72 11.21 -0.13
C SER A 34 1.17 9.80 -0.27
N VAL A 35 0.86 9.36 -1.49
CA VAL A 35 0.36 8.00 -1.77
C VAL A 35 1.42 6.95 -1.48
N VAL A 36 2.68 7.19 -1.84
CA VAL A 36 3.80 6.28 -1.55
C VAL A 36 3.97 6.09 -0.03
N ASP A 37 4.05 7.20 0.71
CA ASP A 37 4.18 7.15 2.19
C ASP A 37 2.98 6.44 2.82
N HIS A 38 1.76 6.75 2.35
CA HIS A 38 0.55 6.12 2.88
C HIS A 38 0.52 4.61 2.60
N THR A 39 0.90 4.19 1.39
CA THR A 39 0.97 2.78 1.00
C THR A 39 2.01 2.04 1.83
N GLN A 40 3.18 2.65 2.08
CA GLN A 40 4.23 2.06 2.91
C GLN A 40 3.75 1.86 4.37
N ARG A 41 3.05 2.85 4.94
CA ARG A 41 2.46 2.74 6.28
C ARG A 41 1.39 1.65 6.35
N LEU A 42 0.54 1.54 5.33
CA LEU A 42 -0.46 0.47 5.26
C LEU A 42 0.19 -0.91 5.19
N MET A 43 1.20 -1.08 4.35
CA MET A 43 1.95 -2.33 4.27
C MET A 43 2.56 -2.70 5.63
N HIS A 44 3.11 -1.71 6.35
CA HIS A 44 3.63 -1.93 7.69
C HIS A 44 2.57 -2.35 8.71
N ALA A 45 1.44 -1.66 8.74
CA ALA A 45 0.32 -2.02 9.61
C ALA A 45 -0.21 -3.42 9.30
N CYS A 46 -0.34 -3.76 8.02
CA CYS A 46 -0.79 -5.08 7.58
C CYS A 46 0.19 -6.18 7.98
N ALA A 47 1.48 -5.97 7.77
CA ALA A 47 2.50 -6.94 8.15
C ALA A 47 2.52 -7.20 9.67
N GLN A 48 2.39 -6.15 10.49
CA GLN A 48 2.23 -6.32 11.94
C GLN A 48 0.98 -7.11 12.29
N ALA A 49 -0.15 -6.81 11.65
CA ALA A 49 -1.43 -7.47 11.92
C ALA A 49 -1.43 -8.96 11.56
N ASN A 50 -0.64 -9.36 10.58
CA ASN A 50 -0.48 -10.74 10.12
C ASN A 50 0.77 -11.44 10.70
N SER A 51 1.51 -10.79 11.61
CA SER A 51 2.78 -11.30 12.15
C SER A 51 3.79 -11.69 11.05
N TYR A 52 3.84 -10.94 9.95
CA TYR A 52 4.79 -11.16 8.86
C TYR A 52 6.15 -10.57 9.23
N PRO A 53 7.17 -11.38 9.55
CA PRO A 53 8.47 -10.86 9.99
C PRO A 53 9.29 -10.24 8.84
N GLN A 54 8.92 -10.49 7.58
CA GLN A 54 9.69 -10.10 6.40
C GLN A 54 9.16 -8.84 5.70
N ASN A 55 8.67 -7.85 6.46
CA ASN A 55 8.29 -6.58 5.87
C ASN A 55 9.53 -5.73 5.50
N LYS A 56 10.15 -6.07 4.37
CA LYS A 56 11.23 -5.26 3.78
C LYS A 56 10.76 -3.86 3.37
N TRP A 57 9.46 -3.68 3.11
CA TRP A 57 8.93 -2.43 2.57
C TRP A 57 9.11 -1.26 3.54
N SER A 58 9.04 -1.48 4.85
CA SER A 58 9.31 -0.43 5.85
C SER A 58 10.79 -0.05 6.01
N THR A 59 11.72 -0.82 5.43
CA THR A 59 13.15 -0.49 5.48
C THR A 59 13.62 0.41 4.35
N TYR A 60 12.83 0.52 3.28
CA TYR A 60 13.12 1.43 2.19
C TYR A 60 12.81 2.87 2.60
N ASN A 61 13.67 3.81 2.23
CA ASN A 61 13.30 5.22 2.27
C ASN A 61 12.16 5.46 1.27
N VAL A 62 11.23 6.36 1.58
CA VAL A 62 10.14 6.77 0.68
C VAL A 62 10.68 7.13 -0.72
N GLY A 63 11.86 7.75 -0.80
CA GLY A 63 12.53 8.08 -2.06
C GLY A 63 13.05 6.87 -2.87
N ALA A 64 13.10 5.67 -2.33
CA ALA A 64 13.41 4.47 -3.11
C ALA A 64 12.26 4.12 -4.07
N PHE A 65 11.02 4.47 -3.72
CA PHE A 65 9.84 4.26 -4.55
C PHE A 65 9.73 5.27 -5.69
N LYS A 66 10.74 6.15 -5.89
CA LYS A 66 10.93 6.83 -7.18
C LYS A 66 10.98 5.83 -8.33
N ASN A 67 11.50 4.64 -8.08
CA ASN A 67 11.36 3.54 -9.01
C ASN A 67 9.90 3.05 -9.01
N LYS A 68 9.15 3.39 -10.06
CA LYS A 68 7.76 2.95 -10.28
C LYS A 68 7.61 1.43 -10.07
N ASN A 69 8.52 0.61 -10.60
CA ASN A 69 8.45 -0.84 -10.45
C ASN A 69 8.56 -1.30 -8.99
N LEU A 70 9.35 -0.59 -8.18
CA LEU A 70 9.47 -0.86 -6.75
C LEU A 70 8.17 -0.50 -6.01
N PHE A 71 7.55 0.63 -6.35
CA PHE A 71 6.25 1.01 -5.81
C PHE A 71 5.17 -0.02 -6.16
N TYR A 72 5.07 -0.42 -7.44
CA TYR A 72 4.12 -1.46 -7.86
C TYR A 72 4.33 -2.79 -7.15
N SER A 73 5.58 -3.17 -6.91
CA SER A 73 5.90 -4.39 -6.16
C SER A 73 5.42 -4.31 -4.71
N MET A 74 5.65 -3.18 -4.03
CA MET A 74 5.12 -2.94 -2.67
C MET A 74 3.60 -2.99 -2.66
N TYR A 75 2.99 -2.32 -3.64
CA TYR A 75 1.54 -2.25 -3.76
C TYR A 75 0.92 -3.64 -3.92
N HIS A 76 1.49 -4.47 -4.81
CA HIS A 76 1.03 -5.84 -5.02
C HIS A 76 1.17 -6.70 -3.75
N ASP A 77 2.31 -6.62 -3.06
CA ASP A 77 2.52 -7.33 -1.79
C ASP A 77 1.54 -6.87 -0.69
N MET A 78 1.21 -5.57 -0.67
CA MET A 78 0.22 -5.01 0.24
C MET A 78 -1.18 -5.58 -0.02
N VAL A 79 -1.60 -5.70 -1.28
CA VAL A 79 -2.88 -6.31 -1.64
C VAL A 79 -2.94 -7.75 -1.12
N HIS A 80 -1.91 -8.56 -1.37
CA HIS A 80 -1.83 -9.94 -0.85
C HIS A 80 -1.89 -9.99 0.68
N CYS A 81 -1.20 -9.06 1.35
CA CYS A 81 -1.22 -8.96 2.80
C CYS A 81 -2.64 -8.66 3.33
N LEU A 82 -3.35 -7.72 2.70
CA LEU A 82 -4.71 -7.34 3.08
C LEU A 82 -5.70 -8.48 2.81
N ASP A 83 -5.59 -9.16 1.67
CA ASP A 83 -6.42 -10.32 1.35
C ASP A 83 -6.21 -11.44 2.36
N TYR A 84 -4.97 -11.75 2.74
CA TYR A 84 -4.67 -12.74 3.77
C TYR A 84 -5.26 -12.35 5.14
N PHE A 85 -5.16 -11.08 5.52
CA PHE A 85 -5.74 -10.56 6.76
C PHE A 85 -7.27 -10.74 6.79
N LEU A 86 -7.93 -10.48 5.65
CA LEU A 86 -9.38 -10.63 5.51
C LEU A 86 -9.80 -12.11 5.50
N LEU A 87 -9.04 -12.98 4.84
CA LEU A 87 -9.31 -14.43 4.77
C LEU A 87 -9.19 -15.13 6.12
N ILE A 88 -8.19 -14.79 6.94
CA ILE A 88 -7.99 -15.43 8.25
C ILE A 88 -9.01 -14.98 9.31
N ARG A 89 -9.57 -13.77 9.16
CA ARG A 89 -10.51 -13.21 10.14
C ARG A 89 -11.99 -13.45 9.80
N HIS A 90 -12.28 -14.17 8.72
CA HIS A 90 -13.61 -14.69 8.38
C HIS A 90 -13.70 -16.18 8.70
#